data_AF-A0A0D1KTI7-F1
#
_entry.id   AF-A0A0D1KTI7-F1
#
_cell.length_a   1.000
_cell.length_b   1.000
_cell.length_c   1.000
_cell.angle_alpha   90.00
_cell.angle_beta   90.00
_cell.angle_gamma   90.00
#
_symmetry.space_group_name_H-M   'P 1'
#
loop_
_entity.id
_entity.type
_entity.pdbx_description
1 polymer ?
#
loop_
_entity_poly.entity_id
_entity_poly.type
_entity_poly.pdbx_seq_one_letter_code
_entity_poly.pdbx_strand_id
1 'polypeptide(L)' 'MNLVMEKTFEQYEKLFSMEEQKREDEFRYTMMRPFEKMWTAIQVPLKGKEPNGYDVIMAAKMLGYLDVRDAESG' A
#
# COMPACT_ATOMS: atom_id res chain seq x y z
N MET A 1 1.22 -18.71 20.17
CA MET A 1 0.76 -17.54 19.40
C MET A 1 1.78 -16.44 19.64
N ASN A 2 2.47 -15.99 18.59
CA ASN A 2 3.39 -14.85 18.71
C ASN A 2 2.59 -13.58 18.44
N LEU A 3 2.50 -12.72 19.44
CA LEU A 3 1.88 -11.40 19.31
C LEU A 3 2.95 -10.40 18.87
N VAL A 4 2.70 -9.72 17.75
CA VAL A 4 3.55 -8.65 17.23
C VAL A 4 2.70 -7.38 17.24
N MET A 5 3.23 -6.33 17.88
CA MET A 5 2.65 -5.00 17.84
C MET A 5 3.23 -4.25 16.64
N GLU A 6 2.41 -4.03 15.62
CA GLU A 6 2.81 -3.26 14.45
C GLU A 6 2.87 -1.78 14.79
N LYS A 7 3.99 -1.15 14.44
CA LYS A 7 4.22 0.28 14.66
C LYS A 7 3.70 1.08 13.47
N THR A 8 2.38 1.11 13.33
CA THR A 8 1.72 1.70 12.15
C THR A 8 2.07 3.18 11.96
N PHE A 9 2.22 3.95 13.04
CA PHE A 9 2.58 5.37 12.94
C PHE A 9 3.95 5.57 12.28
N GLU A 10 4.99 4.84 12.73
CA GLU A 10 6.34 4.90 12.15
C GLU A 10 6.35 4.46 10.68
N GLN A 11 5.48 3.51 10.31
CA GLN A 11 5.34 3.07 8.90
C GLN A 11 4.79 4.18 8.01
N TYR A 12 3.76 4.91 8.47
CA TYR A 12 3.19 6.03 7.71
C TYR A 12 4.12 7.25 7.66
N GLU A 13 4.82 7.58 8.75
CA GLU A 13 5.85 8.65 8.72
C GLU A 13 6.95 8.33 7.69
N LYS A 14 7.44 7.08 7.70
CA LYS A 14 8.41 6.61 6.71
C LYS A 14 7.83 6.72 5.30
N LEU A 15 6.60 6.27 5.08
CA LEU A 15 5.93 6.29 3.78
C LEU A 15 5.79 7.73 3.22
N PHE A 16 5.33 8.68 4.03
CA PHE A 16 5.11 10.06 3.59
C PHE A 16 6.40 10.87 3.43
N SER A 17 7.50 10.47 4.08
CA SER A 17 8.82 11.05 3.85
C SER A 17 9.44 10.72 2.48
N MET A 18 8.87 9.76 1.75
CA MET A 18 9.38 9.31 0.46
C MET A 18 8.84 10.13 -0.72
N GLU A 19 9.64 10.19 -1.79
CA GLU A 19 9.19 10.60 -3.12
C GLU A 19 8.07 9.69 -3.62
N GLU A 20 7.14 10.23 -4.41
CA GLU A 20 5.91 9.56 -4.85
C GLU A 20 6.15 8.14 -5.38
N GLN A 21 7.09 7.97 -6.33
CA GLN A 21 7.35 6.66 -6.92
C GLN A 21 7.88 5.64 -5.90
N LYS A 22 8.75 6.07 -4.98
CA LYS A 22 9.30 5.21 -3.91
C LYS A 22 8.22 4.85 -2.91
N ARG A 23 7.30 5.78 -2.63
CA ARG A 23 6.16 5.57 -1.76
C ARG A 23 5.22 4.50 -2.30
N GLU A 24 4.92 4.54 -3.60
CA GLU A 24 4.11 3.51 -4.23
C GLU A 24 4.73 2.12 -4.07
N ASP A 25 6.04 2.00 -4.34
CA ASP A 25 6.74 0.73 -4.24
C ASP A 25 6.83 0.24 -2.78
N GLU A 26 7.05 1.15 -1.82
CA GLU A 26 7.00 0.83 -0.39
C GLU A 26 5.62 0.32 0.03
N PHE A 27 4.55 0.99 -0.41
CA PHE A 27 3.19 0.54 -0.15
C PHE A 27 2.93 -0.85 -0.73
N ARG A 28 3.26 -1.08 -2.02
CA ARG A 28 3.04 -2.36 -2.70
C ARG A 28 3.85 -3.50 -2.11
N TYR A 29 5.15 -3.28 -1.91
CA TYR A 29 6.11 -4.37 -1.68
C TYR A 29 6.57 -4.52 -0.24
N THR A 30 6.35 -3.51 0.60
CA THR A 30 6.64 -3.58 2.03
C THR A 30 5.34 -3.71 2.82
N MET A 31 4.39 -2.79 2.68
CA MET A 31 3.18 -2.78 3.51
C MET A 31 2.15 -3.83 3.05
N MET A 32 1.91 -3.97 1.75
CA MET A 32 0.87 -4.89 1.24
C MET A 32 1.37 -6.32 1.02
N ARG A 33 2.69 -6.53 0.89
CA ARG A 33 3.28 -7.87 0.65
C ARG A 33 2.93 -8.90 1.73
N PRO A 34 2.94 -8.61 3.04
CA PRO A 34 2.49 -9.57 4.06
C PRO A 34 1.05 -10.07 3.84
N PHE A 35 0.22 -9.28 3.16
CA PHE A 35 -1.18 -9.57 2.87
C PHE A 35 -1.42 -10.04 1.43
N GLU A 36 -0.38 -10.36 0.66
CA GLU A 36 -0.49 -10.72 -0.76
C GLU A 36 -1.47 -11.88 -0.99
N LYS A 37 -1.51 -12.88 -0.10
CA LYS A 37 -2.48 -13.99 -0.20
C LYS A 37 -3.93 -13.52 -0.08
N MET A 38 -4.20 -12.58 0.83
CA MET A 38 -5.52 -11.99 1.01
C MET A 38 -5.92 -11.18 -0.23
N TRP A 39 -5.03 -10.30 -0.70
CA TRP A 39 -5.25 -9.49 -1.89
C TRP A 39 -5.48 -10.36 -3.14
N THR A 40 -4.66 -11.40 -3.33
CA THR A 40 -4.79 -12.36 -4.43
C THR A 40 -6.12 -13.11 -4.38
N ALA A 41 -6.61 -13.47 -3.18
CA ALA A 41 -7.89 -14.16 -3.02
C ALA A 41 -9.08 -13.32 -3.50
N ILE A 42 -8.97 -11.98 -3.45
CA ILE A 42 -9.96 -11.04 -3.98
C ILE A 42 -9.57 -10.45 -5.34
N GLN A 43 -8.64 -11.09 -6.05
CA GLN A 43 -8.18 -10.72 -7.39
C GLN A 43 -7.56 -9.31 -7.50
N VAL A 44 -6.96 -8.83 -6.40
CA VAL A 44 -6.20 -7.58 -6.37
C VAL A 44 -4.71 -7.92 -6.41
N PRO A 45 -3.98 -7.62 -7.50
CA PRO A 45 -2.54 -7.84 -7.54
C PRO A 45 -1.80 -6.73 -6.78
N LEU A 46 -0.58 -7.01 -6.27
CA LEU A 46 0.28 -5.98 -5.69
C LEU A 46 0.66 -4.89 -6.70
N LYS A 47 0.86 -5.25 -7.97
CA LYS A 47 1.12 -4.30 -9.07
C LYS A 47 0.35 -4.73 -10.31
N GLY A 48 -0.23 -3.74 -10.99
CA GLY A 48 -0.96 -3.96 -12.23
C GLY A 48 -0.01 -4.43 -13.35
N LYS A 49 -0.54 -5.21 -14.29
CA LYS A 49 0.23 -5.70 -15.45
C LYS A 49 0.56 -4.58 -16.44
N GLU A 50 -0.38 -3.65 -16.60
CA GLU A 50 -0.27 -2.50 -17.48
C GLU A 50 -0.06 -1.21 -16.67
N PRO A 51 0.51 -0.15 -17.27
CA PRO A 51 0.50 1.18 -16.68
C PRO A 51 -0.93 1.59 -16.30
N ASN A 52 -1.12 2.06 -15.06
CA ASN A 52 -2.44 2.39 -14.48
C ASN A 52 -3.42 1.21 -14.41
N GLY A 53 -2.94 -0.04 -14.49
CA GLY A 53 -3.75 -1.22 -14.27
C GLY A 53 -4.25 -1.34 -12.82
N TYR A 54 -5.27 -2.18 -12.62
CA TYR A 54 -5.82 -2.45 -11.30
C TYR A 54 -4.80 -3.14 -10.38
N ASP A 55 -4.60 -2.58 -9.19
CA ASP A 55 -3.69 -3.08 -8.15
C ASP A 55 -4.08 -2.59 -6.75
N VAL A 56 -3.29 -2.91 -5.73
CA VAL A 56 -3.54 -2.50 -4.34
C VAL A 56 -3.62 -0.98 -4.12
N ILE A 57 -2.93 -0.16 -4.91
CA ILE A 57 -3.03 1.30 -4.79
C ILE A 57 -4.40 1.75 -5.28
N MET A 58 -4.81 1.26 -6.46
CA MET A 58 -6.13 1.56 -7.01
C MET A 58 -7.25 1.03 -6.11
N ALA A 59 -7.11 -0.20 -5.60
CA ALA A 59 -8.07 -0.79 -4.69
C ALA A 59 -8.20 0.01 -3.39
N ALA A 60 -7.10 0.43 -2.77
CA ALA A 60 -7.11 1.27 -1.57
C ALA A 60 -7.88 2.59 -1.80
N LYS A 61 -7.61 3.25 -2.93
CA LYS A 61 -8.32 4.47 -3.32
C LYS A 61 -9.82 4.22 -3.53
N MET A 62 -10.19 3.13 -4.21
CA MET A 62 -11.60 2.77 -4.44
C MET A 62 -12.36 2.44 -3.14
N LEU A 63 -11.65 1.97 -2.12
CA LEU A 63 -12.19 1.72 -0.77
C LEU A 63 -12.36 3.00 0.06
N GLY A 64 -11.95 4.16 -0.46
CA GLY A 64 -12.10 5.45 0.22
C GLY A 64 -10.97 5.79 1.20
N TYR A 65 -9.85 5.07 1.15
CA TYR A 65 -8.65 5.46 1.89
C TYR A 65 -7.95 6.66 1.24
N LEU A 66 -7.14 7.36 2.03
CA LEU A 66 -6.27 8.42 1.51
C LEU A 66 -5.44 7.89 0.35
N ASP A 67 -5.35 8.68 -0.73
CA ASP A 67 -4.54 8.31 -1.88
C ASP A 67 -3.07 8.21 -1.43
N VAL A 68 -2.42 7.09 -1.70
CA VAL A 68 -1.01 6.87 -1.32
C VAL A 68 -0.13 8.00 -1.89
N ARG A 69 -0.50 8.56 -3.05
CA ARG A 69 0.25 9.64 -3.70
C ARG A 69 0.06 10.99 -3.00
N ASP A 70 -1.03 11.17 -2.26
CA ASP A 70 -1.30 12.40 -1.51
C ASP A 70 -0.58 12.38 -0.16
N ALA A 71 0.56 13.10 -0.08
CA ALA A 71 1.29 13.31 1.17
C ALA A 71 0.94 14.62 1.88
N GLU A 72 0.15 15.51 1.25
CA GLU A 72 -0.16 16.82 1.83
C GLU A 72 -1.26 16.70 2.89
N SER A 73 -2.17 15.74 2.70
CA SER A 73 -3.30 15.47 3.58
C SER A 73 -3.01 14.43 4.69
N GLY A 74 -1.80 13.86 4.72
CA GLY A 74 -1.40 12.70 5.54
C GLY A 74 -0.70 13.02 6.84
#